data_AF-A0A660YFL8-F1
#
_entry.id   AF-A0A660YFL8-F1
#
_cell.length_a   1.000
_cell.length_b   1.000
_cell.length_c   1.000
_cell.angle_alpha   90.00
_cell.angle_beta   90.00
_cell.angle_gamma   90.00
#
_symmetry.space_group_name_H-M   'P 1'
#
loop_
_entity.id
_entity.type
_entity.pdbx_description
1 polymer ?
#
loop_
_entity_poly.entity_id
_entity_poly.type
_entity_poly.pdbx_seq_one_letter_code
_entity_poly.pdbx_strand_id
1 'polypeptide(L)'
;MDKNEEGHGGMALSPEEEQRFREEVRSRLAQTLEAKRQKKTLQEQRRRERTSERDRQRIFEEEEQQFYEAQGLEKYVNRHGGVEWLTREEIKERRRAGMERYRIRRKEKRIQRWMAVGRIIILVLIAGGLGGVLYKIRSMNVPEEKEPTTVVWVRSNVRGATIYVDERATGMMTDGVLKDLSEGKHNLAVALPGYVAIPDKQEIQVARKDTLEVSFELTPDYW
;
A
#
# COMPACT_ATOMS: atom_id res chain seq x y z
N MET A 1 -70.25 -72.53 7.05
CA MET A 1 -70.11 -71.07 6.90
C MET A 1 -70.46 -70.48 8.25
N ASP A 2 -69.55 -70.51 9.22
CA ASP A 2 -68.38 -69.63 9.36
C ASP A 2 -68.78 -68.16 9.57
N LYS A 3 -68.71 -67.70 10.83
CA LYS A 3 -67.85 -66.58 11.24
C LYS A 3 -67.96 -66.26 12.74
N ASN A 4 -66.78 -66.07 13.33
CA ASN A 4 -66.49 -65.67 14.68
C ASN A 4 -66.99 -64.25 14.98
N GLU A 5 -67.61 -64.06 16.14
CA GLU A 5 -67.66 -62.78 16.85
C GLU A 5 -66.96 -62.96 18.20
N GLU A 6 -65.64 -62.73 18.21
CA GLU A 6 -64.86 -62.58 19.44
C GLU A 6 -65.14 -61.21 20.04
N GLY A 7 -66.21 -61.12 20.83
CA GLY A 7 -66.42 -60.03 21.78
C GLY A 7 -65.58 -60.29 23.02
N HIS A 8 -64.41 -59.66 23.14
CA HIS A 8 -63.62 -59.63 24.37
C HIS A 8 -64.44 -59.01 25.52
N GLY A 9 -65.10 -59.85 26.32
CA GLY A 9 -65.69 -59.48 27.60
C GLY A 9 -64.58 -59.26 28.63
N GLY A 10 -64.39 -58.02 29.08
CA GLY A 10 -63.49 -57.72 30.19
C GLY A 10 -63.95 -58.42 31.48
N MET A 11 -63.10 -59.25 32.07
CA MET A 11 -63.34 -59.85 33.39
C MET A 11 -63.42 -58.75 34.46
N ALA A 12 -64.53 -58.72 35.21
CA ALA A 12 -64.63 -57.92 36.43
C ALA A 12 -63.72 -58.54 37.51
N LEU A 13 -62.91 -57.71 38.17
CA LEU A 13 -62.01 -58.10 39.26
C LEU A 13 -62.78 -58.71 40.44
N SER A 14 -62.18 -59.67 41.15
CA SER A 14 -62.77 -60.24 42.37
C SER A 14 -62.89 -59.17 43.46
N PRO A 15 -63.93 -59.19 44.34
CA PRO A 15 -64.11 -58.18 45.38
C PRO A 15 -62.88 -57.97 46.30
N GLU A 16 -62.09 -59.02 46.55
CA GLU A 16 -60.84 -58.93 47.33
C GLU A 16 -59.71 -58.25 46.55
N GLU A 17 -59.59 -58.50 45.25
CA GLU A 17 -58.60 -57.88 44.37
C GLU A 17 -58.90 -56.39 44.21
N GLU A 18 -60.18 -56.03 44.11
CA GLU A 18 -60.61 -54.63 44.03
C GLU A 18 -60.26 -53.85 45.31
N GLN A 19 -60.43 -54.46 46.48
CA GLN A 19 -60.07 -53.83 47.75
C GLN A 19 -58.56 -53.59 47.87
N ARG A 20 -57.74 -54.58 47.54
CA ARG A 20 -56.27 -54.44 47.54
C ARG A 20 -55.82 -53.35 46.57
N PHE A 21 -56.40 -53.32 45.37
CA PHE A 21 -56.09 -52.29 44.39
C PHE A 21 -56.50 -50.88 44.89
N ARG A 22 -57.68 -50.75 45.51
CA ARG A 22 -58.12 -49.48 46.11
C ARG A 22 -57.19 -49.02 47.24
N GLU A 23 -56.73 -49.93 48.09
CA GLU A 23 -55.76 -49.63 49.15
C GLU A 23 -54.40 -49.21 48.60
N GLU A 24 -53.90 -49.92 47.58
CA GLU A 24 -52.67 -49.56 46.88
C GLU A 24 -52.77 -48.16 46.26
N VAL A 25 -53.88 -47.87 45.56
CA VAL A 25 -54.15 -46.54 44.98
C VAL A 25 -54.18 -45.46 46.06
N ARG A 26 -54.86 -45.70 47.19
CA ARG A 26 -54.89 -44.75 48.32
C ARG A 26 -53.50 -44.50 48.89
N SER A 27 -52.71 -45.55 49.09
CA SER A 27 -51.33 -45.45 49.58
C SER A 27 -50.45 -44.65 48.62
N ARG A 28 -50.53 -44.94 47.31
CA ARG A 28 -49.79 -44.21 46.27
C ARG A 28 -50.20 -42.73 46.24
N LEU A 29 -51.50 -42.43 46.32
CA LEU A 29 -51.99 -41.06 46.38
C LEU A 29 -51.49 -40.33 47.63
N ALA A 30 -51.52 -40.97 48.81
CA ALA A 30 -50.99 -40.40 50.04
C ALA A 30 -49.50 -40.06 49.91
N GLN A 31 -48.69 -41.00 49.43
CA GLN A 31 -47.25 -40.78 49.16
C GLN A 31 -47.02 -39.63 48.17
N THR A 32 -47.80 -39.54 47.09
CA THR A 32 -47.67 -38.44 46.14
C THR A 32 -48.06 -37.08 46.74
N LEU A 33 -49.05 -37.04 47.63
CA LEU A 33 -49.46 -35.82 48.34
C LEU A 33 -48.38 -35.38 49.33
N GLU A 34 -47.80 -36.30 50.08
CA GLU A 34 -46.68 -36.02 51.00
C GLU A 34 -45.46 -35.50 50.24
N ALA A 35 -45.08 -36.16 49.15
CA ALA A 35 -43.99 -35.69 48.28
C ALA A 35 -44.28 -34.29 47.70
N LYS A 36 -45.52 -34.00 47.30
CA LYS A 36 -45.93 -32.66 46.86
C LYS A 36 -45.82 -31.62 47.98
N ARG A 37 -46.22 -31.96 49.21
CA ARG A 37 -46.11 -31.08 50.39
C ARG A 37 -44.65 -30.79 50.72
N GLN A 38 -43.80 -31.83 50.79
CA GLN A 38 -42.36 -31.68 51.04
C GLN A 38 -41.67 -30.86 49.95
N LYS A 39 -42.03 -31.07 48.68
CA LYS A 39 -41.50 -30.26 47.57
C LYS A 39 -41.91 -28.79 47.70
N LYS A 40 -43.14 -28.51 48.11
CA LYS A 40 -43.65 -27.15 48.33
C LYS A 40 -42.92 -26.46 49.48
N THR A 41 -42.75 -27.13 50.63
CA THR A 41 -42.04 -26.56 51.78
C THR A 41 -40.56 -26.29 51.46
N LEU A 42 -39.88 -27.22 50.79
CA LEU A 42 -38.51 -27.02 50.33
C LEU A 42 -38.41 -25.85 49.34
N GLN A 43 -39.39 -25.70 48.44
CA GLN A 43 -39.42 -24.58 47.50
C GLN A 43 -39.61 -23.24 48.22
N GLU A 44 -40.44 -23.19 49.25
CA GLU A 44 -40.63 -22.00 50.09
C GLU A 44 -39.38 -21.67 50.90
N GLN A 45 -38.70 -22.67 51.48
CA GLN A 45 -37.42 -22.49 52.18
C GLN A 45 -36.35 -21.92 51.24
N ARG A 46 -36.16 -22.53 50.06
CA ARG A 46 -35.22 -22.02 49.05
C ARG A 46 -35.55 -20.62 48.58
N ARG A 47 -36.84 -20.28 48.48
CA ARG A 47 -37.28 -18.91 48.16
C ARG A 47 -36.90 -17.93 49.27
N ARG A 48 -37.15 -18.29 50.53
CA ARG A 48 -36.80 -17.47 51.71
C ARG A 48 -35.28 -17.31 51.87
N GLU A 49 -34.53 -18.36 51.62
CA GLU A 49 -33.06 -18.32 51.62
C GLU A 49 -32.54 -17.37 50.55
N ARG A 50 -33.01 -17.51 49.30
CA ARG A 50 -32.64 -16.59 48.20
C ARG A 50 -33.00 -15.14 48.49
N THR A 51 -34.14 -14.87 49.11
CA THR A 51 -34.50 -13.49 49.50
C THR A 51 -33.57 -13.01 50.61
N SER A 52 -33.30 -13.83 51.62
CA SER A 52 -32.39 -13.49 52.72
C SER A 52 -30.95 -13.27 52.24
N GLU A 53 -30.47 -14.05 51.28
CA GLU A 53 -29.14 -13.88 50.67
C GLU A 53 -29.06 -12.56 49.90
N ARG A 54 -30.09 -12.22 49.13
CA ARG A 54 -30.17 -10.93 48.44
C ARG A 54 -30.20 -9.76 49.40
N ASP A 55 -30.98 -9.87 50.48
CA ASP A 55 -31.04 -8.82 51.50
C ASP A 55 -29.69 -8.65 52.19
N ARG A 56 -28.98 -9.75 52.50
CA ARG A 56 -27.62 -9.71 53.04
C ARG A 56 -26.62 -9.07 52.09
N GLN A 57 -26.69 -9.40 50.79
CA GLN A 57 -25.83 -8.79 49.79
C GLN A 57 -26.09 -7.28 49.68
N ARG A 58 -27.36 -6.86 49.65
CA ARG A 58 -27.72 -5.44 49.61
C ARG A 58 -27.19 -4.70 50.84
N ILE A 59 -27.38 -5.26 52.03
CA ILE A 59 -26.86 -4.66 53.28
C ILE A 59 -25.33 -4.56 53.22
N PHE A 60 -24.66 -5.61 52.78
CA PHE A 60 -23.20 -5.60 52.65
C PHE A 60 -22.72 -4.52 51.67
N GLU A 61 -23.35 -4.38 50.51
CA GLU A 61 -23.03 -3.33 49.53
C GLU A 61 -23.30 -1.92 50.07
N GLU A 62 -24.40 -1.73 50.81
CA GLU A 62 -24.75 -0.47 51.47
C GLU A 62 -23.71 -0.09 52.54
N GLU A 63 -23.33 -1.02 53.41
CA GLU A 63 -22.30 -0.83 54.44
C GLU A 63 -20.91 -0.59 53.82
N GLU A 64 -20.55 -1.35 52.78
CA GLU A 64 -19.30 -1.15 52.04
C GLU A 64 -19.23 0.26 51.46
N GLN A 65 -20.31 0.72 50.81
CA GLN A 65 -20.39 2.06 50.26
C GLN A 65 -20.29 3.12 51.35
N GLN A 66 -21.02 2.97 52.46
CA GLN A 66 -20.94 3.89 53.60
C GLN A 66 -19.53 3.94 54.20
N PHE A 67 -18.85 2.80 54.33
CA PHE A 67 -17.48 2.73 54.84
C PHE A 67 -16.51 3.54 53.98
N TYR A 68 -16.54 3.37 52.66
CA TYR A 68 -15.66 4.10 51.76
C TYR A 68 -16.04 5.58 51.63
N GLU A 69 -17.33 5.91 51.63
CA GLU A 69 -17.81 7.30 51.64
C GLU A 69 -17.39 8.04 52.91
N ALA A 70 -17.42 7.38 54.07
CA ALA A 70 -16.92 7.92 55.33
C ALA A 70 -15.40 8.19 55.30
N GLN A 71 -14.66 7.42 54.49
CA GLN A 71 -13.23 7.65 54.21
C GLN A 71 -13.01 8.73 53.12
N GLY A 72 -14.07 9.31 52.55
CA GLY A 72 -13.99 10.32 51.48
C GLY A 72 -13.70 9.75 50.09
N LEU A 73 -13.86 8.44 49.90
CA LEU A 73 -13.68 7.75 48.62
C LEU A 73 -15.03 7.62 47.90
N GLU A 74 -15.03 7.86 46.59
CA GLU A 74 -16.19 7.72 45.72
C GLU A 74 -16.04 6.49 44.81
N LYS A 75 -17.16 5.82 44.52
CA LYS A 75 -17.22 4.69 43.61
C LYS A 75 -16.96 5.14 42.17
N TYR A 76 -15.87 4.67 41.56
CA TYR A 76 -15.50 4.94 40.18
C TYR A 76 -15.55 3.67 39.34
N VAL A 77 -16.32 3.70 38.26
CA VAL A 77 -16.36 2.59 37.29
C VAL A 77 -15.45 2.91 36.12
N ASN A 78 -14.46 2.05 35.90
CA ASN A 78 -13.53 2.20 34.80
C ASN A 78 -14.15 1.77 33.44
N ARG A 79 -13.44 2.02 32.33
CA ARG A 79 -13.92 1.69 30.98
C ARG A 79 -14.12 0.18 30.75
N HIS A 80 -13.48 -0.64 31.57
CA HIS A 80 -13.53 -2.10 31.47
C HIS A 80 -14.58 -2.71 32.42
N GLY A 81 -15.36 -1.90 33.13
CA GLY A 81 -16.38 -2.36 34.08
C GLY A 81 -15.85 -2.71 35.46
N GLY A 82 -14.55 -2.53 35.72
CA GLY A 82 -13.97 -2.66 37.06
C GLY A 82 -14.37 -1.49 37.95
N VAL A 83 -14.68 -1.81 39.21
CA VAL A 83 -15.02 -0.84 40.25
C VAL A 83 -13.77 -0.54 41.07
N GLU A 84 -13.46 0.74 41.22
CA GLU A 84 -12.36 1.26 42.03
C GLU A 84 -12.92 2.32 42.99
N TRP A 85 -12.45 2.35 44.23
CA TRP A 85 -12.78 3.40 45.20
C TRP A 85 -11.65 4.44 45.17
N LEU A 86 -11.96 5.66 44.76
CA LEU A 86 -10.98 6.71 44.50
C LEU A 86 -11.42 8.01 45.15
N THR A 87 -10.47 8.86 45.49
CA THR A 87 -10.81 10.19 45.98
C THR A 87 -11.46 11.03 44.87
N ARG A 88 -12.28 11.99 45.27
CA ARG A 88 -12.94 12.92 44.31
C ARG A 88 -11.95 13.67 43.43
N GLU A 89 -10.76 13.95 43.95
CA GLU A 89 -9.68 14.63 43.21
C GLU A 89 -9.06 13.72 42.16
N GLU A 90 -8.71 12.47 42.51
CA GLU A 90 -8.21 11.48 41.54
C GLU A 90 -9.22 11.19 40.42
N ILE A 91 -10.52 11.13 40.73
CA ILE A 91 -11.58 10.99 39.73
C ILE A 91 -11.58 12.19 38.77
N LYS A 92 -11.46 13.41 39.30
CA LYS A 92 -11.37 14.63 38.48
C LYS A 92 -10.12 14.64 37.62
N GLU A 93 -8.97 14.24 38.14
CA GLU A 93 -7.72 14.14 37.40
C GLU A 93 -7.79 13.10 36.28
N ARG A 94 -8.30 11.90 36.55
CA ARG A 94 -8.51 10.87 35.51
C ARG A 94 -9.42 11.38 34.39
N ARG A 95 -10.50 12.10 34.73
CA ARG A 95 -11.38 12.74 33.74
C ARG A 95 -10.64 13.82 32.94
N ARG A 96 -9.88 14.70 33.59
CA ARG A 96 -9.08 15.74 32.92
C ARG A 96 -8.05 15.14 31.97
N ALA A 97 -7.23 14.18 32.44
CA ALA A 97 -6.24 13.49 31.64
C ALA A 97 -6.87 12.73 30.46
N GLY A 98 -8.05 12.12 30.67
CA GLY A 98 -8.84 11.51 29.61
C GLY A 98 -9.28 12.53 28.54
N MET A 99 -9.79 13.68 28.96
CA MET A 99 -10.22 14.77 28.08
C MET A 99 -9.05 15.41 27.32
N GLU A 100 -7.90 15.56 27.96
CA GLU A 100 -6.69 16.09 27.35
C GLU A 100 -6.17 15.17 26.24
N ARG A 101 -6.07 13.86 26.52
CA ARG A 101 -5.75 12.84 25.50
C ARG A 101 -6.75 12.86 24.34
N TYR A 102 -8.04 13.01 24.63
CA TYR A 102 -9.07 13.14 23.60
C TYR A 102 -8.87 14.38 22.72
N ARG A 103 -8.56 15.54 23.33
CA ARG A 103 -8.30 16.80 22.61
C ARG A 103 -7.07 16.69 21.70
N ILE A 104 -5.96 16.12 22.18
CA ILE A 104 -4.73 15.90 21.40
C ILE A 104 -5.05 15.01 20.19
N ARG A 105 -5.67 13.86 20.42
CA ARG A 105 -6.03 12.91 19.35
C ARG A 105 -6.98 13.51 18.31
N ARG A 106 -7.88 14.39 18.72
CA ARG A 106 -8.80 15.10 17.80
C ARG A 106 -8.05 16.10 16.91
N LYS A 107 -7.06 16.82 17.46
CA LYS A 107 -6.19 17.73 16.68
C LYS A 107 -5.33 16.95 15.67
N GLU A 108 -4.73 15.84 16.09
CA GLU A 108 -3.93 14.98 15.21
C GLU A 108 -4.73 14.42 14.03
N LYS A 109 -5.94 13.92 14.26
CA LYS A 109 -6.81 13.41 13.19
C LYS A 109 -7.14 14.47 12.14
N ARG A 110 -7.30 15.73 12.56
CA ARG A 110 -7.49 16.85 11.64
C ARG A 110 -6.24 17.13 10.82
N ILE A 111 -5.07 17.20 11.47
CA ILE A 111 -3.79 17.46 10.79
C ILE A 111 -3.48 16.34 9.78
N GLN A 112 -3.69 15.08 10.15
CA GLN A 112 -3.49 13.94 9.25
C GLN A 112 -4.39 13.99 7.99
N ARG A 113 -5.66 14.39 8.14
CA ARG A 113 -6.56 14.58 6.99
C ARG A 113 -6.06 15.68 6.05
N TRP A 114 -5.61 16.82 6.59
CA TRP A 114 -5.02 17.90 5.79
C TRP A 114 -3.70 17.51 5.13
N MET A 115 -2.86 16.73 5.82
CA MET A 115 -1.62 16.18 5.23
C MET A 115 -1.90 15.20 4.09
N ALA A 116 -2.96 14.39 4.18
CA ALA A 116 -3.36 13.50 3.09
C ALA A 116 -3.80 14.26 1.83
N VAL A 117 -4.59 15.33 1.99
CA VAL A 117 -4.99 16.20 0.88
C VAL A 117 -3.78 16.92 0.27
N GLY A 118 -2.88 17.45 1.11
CA GLY A 118 -1.65 18.08 0.64
C GLY A 118 -0.74 17.14 -0.15
N ARG A 119 -0.62 15.86 0.27
CA ARG A 119 0.13 14.83 -0.47
C ARG A 119 -0.43 14.59 -1.87
N ILE A 120 -1.76 14.55 -2.03
CA ILE A 120 -2.40 14.35 -3.34
C ILE A 120 -2.08 15.52 -4.27
N ILE A 121 -2.17 16.76 -3.77
CA ILE A 121 -1.85 17.97 -4.56
C ILE A 121 -0.39 17.93 -5.03
N ILE A 122 0.55 17.58 -4.16
CA ILE A 122 1.98 17.48 -4.51
C ILE A 122 2.19 16.43 -5.60
N LEU A 123 1.56 15.25 -5.49
CA LEU A 123 1.66 14.20 -6.52
C LEU A 123 1.11 14.67 -7.87
N VAL A 124 0.00 15.42 -7.89
CA VAL A 124 -0.57 15.99 -9.12
C VAL A 124 0.36 17.03 -9.74
N LEU A 125 0.99 17.89 -8.94
CA LEU A 125 1.96 18.87 -9.42
C LEU A 125 3.21 18.21 -10.03
N ILE A 126 3.72 17.15 -9.39
CA ILE A 126 4.86 16.38 -9.90
C ILE A 126 4.47 15.68 -11.23
N ALA A 127 3.31 15.05 -11.27
CA ALA A 127 2.82 14.38 -12.48
C ALA A 127 2.56 15.37 -13.63
N GLY A 128 1.96 16.53 -13.35
CA GLY A 128 1.75 17.60 -14.32
C GLY A 128 3.06 18.22 -14.83
N GLY A 129 4.03 18.44 -13.93
CA GLY A 129 5.37 18.92 -14.29
C GLY A 129 6.12 17.95 -15.19
N LEU A 130 6.15 16.66 -14.83
CA LEU A 130 6.74 15.60 -15.66
C LEU A 130 6.03 15.48 -17.02
N GLY A 131 4.69 15.52 -17.02
CA GLY A 131 3.90 15.51 -18.25
C GLY A 131 4.22 16.70 -19.17
N GLY A 132 4.37 17.90 -18.61
CA GLY A 132 4.75 19.10 -19.36
C GLY A 132 6.16 19.03 -19.96
N VAL A 133 7.13 18.47 -19.23
CA VAL A 133 8.49 18.26 -19.75
C VAL A 133 8.49 17.23 -20.89
N LEU A 134 7.78 16.11 -20.73
CA LEU A 134 7.65 15.09 -21.77
C LEU A 134 6.95 15.63 -23.03
N TYR A 135 5.89 16.42 -22.84
CA TYR A 135 5.21 17.12 -23.94
C TYR A 135 6.18 18.04 -24.68
N LYS A 136 7.00 18.81 -23.95
CA LYS A 136 7.98 19.70 -24.55
C LYS A 136 9.01 18.93 -25.37
N ILE A 137 9.56 17.83 -24.84
CA ILE A 137 10.53 16.97 -25.55
C ILE A 137 9.90 16.39 -26.83
N ARG A 138 8.67 15.90 -26.77
CA ARG A 138 7.92 15.39 -27.94
C ARG A 138 7.71 16.47 -29.01
N SER A 139 7.52 17.73 -28.58
CA SER A 139 7.32 18.89 -29.47
C SER A 139 8.62 19.50 -30.00
N MET A 140 9.76 19.16 -29.40
CA MET A 140 11.07 19.54 -29.93
C MET A 140 11.36 18.64 -31.12
N ASN A 141 11.13 19.15 -32.33
CA ASN A 141 11.75 18.61 -33.53
C ASN A 141 13.27 18.73 -33.38
N VAL A 142 13.92 17.64 -32.99
CA VAL A 142 15.38 17.53 -32.97
C VAL A 142 15.84 17.72 -34.42
N PRO A 143 16.63 18.76 -34.74
CA PRO A 143 17.14 18.93 -36.08
C PRO A 143 17.97 17.70 -36.43
N GLU A 144 17.61 17.05 -37.54
CA GLU A 144 18.35 15.92 -38.10
C GLU A 144 19.78 16.40 -38.36
N GLU A 145 20.73 15.93 -37.54
CA GLU A 145 22.14 16.18 -37.73
C GLU A 145 22.52 15.50 -39.05
N LYS A 146 22.74 16.31 -40.09
CA LYS A 146 23.07 15.79 -41.42
C LYS A 146 24.41 15.07 -41.31
N GLU A 147 24.36 13.75 -41.31
CA GLU A 147 25.54 12.90 -41.47
C GLU A 147 26.34 13.37 -42.70
N PRO A 148 27.67 13.54 -42.59
CA PRO A 148 28.47 14.08 -43.68
C PRO A 148 28.28 13.18 -44.90
N THR A 149 27.91 13.79 -46.03
CA THR A 149 27.50 13.02 -47.21
C THR A 149 28.67 12.36 -47.90
N THR A 150 29.91 12.79 -47.65
CA THR A 150 31.13 12.26 -48.26
C THR A 150 32.32 12.56 -47.35
N VAL A 151 33.33 11.67 -47.35
CA VAL A 151 34.55 11.83 -46.53
C VAL A 151 35.77 11.57 -47.41
N VAL A 152 36.67 12.55 -47.56
CA VAL A 152 37.90 12.40 -48.33
C VAL A 152 39.11 12.70 -47.45
N TRP A 153 39.98 11.70 -47.29
CA TRP A 153 41.24 11.81 -46.56
C TRP A 153 42.32 12.30 -47.51
N VAL A 154 42.95 13.44 -47.18
CA VAL A 154 44.07 13.98 -47.95
C VAL A 154 45.33 13.91 -47.09
N ARG A 155 46.28 13.12 -47.56
CA ARG A 155 47.54 12.83 -46.85
C ARG A 155 48.74 13.29 -47.64
N SER A 156 49.83 13.53 -46.93
CA SER A 156 51.14 13.71 -47.55
C SER A 156 52.29 13.23 -46.69
N ASN A 157 53.42 12.93 -47.33
CA ASN A 157 54.67 12.57 -46.64
C ASN A 157 55.19 13.68 -45.71
N VAL A 158 54.90 14.94 -46.01
CA VAL A 158 55.21 16.12 -45.15
C VAL A 158 53.90 16.73 -44.65
N ARG A 159 53.74 16.90 -43.33
CA ARG A 159 52.55 17.51 -42.73
C ARG A 159 52.55 19.02 -42.92
N GLY A 160 51.35 19.61 -42.96
CA GLY A 160 51.15 21.06 -43.01
C GLY A 160 51.00 21.64 -44.42
N ALA A 161 50.88 20.81 -45.46
CA ALA A 161 50.62 21.30 -46.81
C ALA A 161 49.17 21.78 -46.92
N THR A 162 48.95 22.94 -47.51
CA THR A 162 47.60 23.51 -47.71
C THR A 162 46.86 22.70 -48.76
N ILE A 163 45.63 22.27 -48.46
CA ILE A 163 44.79 21.47 -49.35
C ILE A 163 43.92 22.38 -50.23
N TYR A 164 43.96 22.14 -51.54
CA TYR A 164 43.15 22.83 -52.54
C TYR A 164 42.17 21.85 -53.19
N VAL A 165 40.94 22.32 -53.42
CA VAL A 165 39.89 21.60 -54.15
C VAL A 165 39.42 22.51 -55.28
N ASP A 166 39.49 22.05 -56.52
CA ASP A 166 39.11 22.81 -57.72
C ASP A 166 39.73 24.22 -57.72
N GLU A 167 41.03 24.26 -57.43
CA GLU A 167 41.86 25.48 -57.40
C GLU A 167 41.53 26.47 -56.26
N ARG A 168 40.66 26.10 -55.32
CA ARG A 168 40.35 26.91 -54.12
C ARG A 168 40.96 26.32 -52.87
N ALA A 169 41.62 27.16 -52.08
CA ALA A 169 42.14 26.76 -50.78
C ALA A 169 40.98 26.42 -49.83
N THR A 170 41.04 25.25 -49.22
CA THR A 170 40.02 24.79 -48.27
C THR A 170 40.22 25.35 -46.87
N GLY A 171 41.39 25.94 -46.59
CA GLY A 171 41.82 26.33 -45.24
C GLY A 171 42.26 25.17 -44.36
N MET A 172 42.22 23.92 -44.87
CA MET A 172 42.71 22.73 -44.20
C MET A 172 44.13 22.38 -44.66
N MET A 173 44.87 21.68 -43.80
CA MET A 173 46.23 21.23 -44.04
C MET A 173 46.35 19.71 -43.91
N THR A 174 47.31 19.10 -44.59
CA THR A 174 47.59 17.67 -44.51
C THR A 174 48.26 17.28 -43.18
N ASP A 175 47.95 16.12 -42.58
CA ASP A 175 46.88 15.20 -42.92
C ASP A 175 45.51 15.76 -42.49
N GLY A 176 44.57 15.83 -43.43
CA GLY A 176 43.26 16.49 -43.25
C GLY A 176 42.10 15.68 -43.82
N VAL A 177 40.89 15.94 -43.31
CA VAL A 177 39.65 15.28 -43.75
C VAL A 177 38.70 16.31 -44.33
N LEU A 178 38.41 16.18 -45.63
CA LEU A 178 37.37 16.96 -46.31
C LEU A 178 36.04 16.24 -46.12
N LYS A 179 35.02 16.96 -45.65
CA LYS A 179 33.64 16.47 -45.51
C LYS A 179 32.71 17.23 -46.44
N ASP A 180 31.62 16.59 -46.87
CA ASP A 180 30.55 17.20 -47.66
C ASP A 180 31.01 17.76 -49.02
N LEU A 181 31.97 17.09 -49.66
CA LEU A 181 32.32 17.36 -51.04
C LEU A 181 31.18 16.91 -51.97
N SER A 182 30.83 17.76 -52.95
CA SER A 182 29.75 17.48 -53.90
C SER A 182 30.01 16.21 -54.72
N GLU A 183 28.94 15.59 -55.19
CA GLU A 183 29.05 14.46 -56.12
C GLU A 183 29.58 14.96 -57.47
N GLY A 184 30.61 14.32 -58.01
CA GLY A 184 31.24 14.75 -59.25
C GLY A 184 32.75 14.57 -59.27
N LYS A 185 33.38 15.14 -60.31
CA LYS A 185 34.83 15.17 -60.46
C LYS A 185 35.39 16.37 -59.73
N HIS A 186 36.42 16.14 -58.92
CA HIS A 186 37.12 17.16 -58.18
C HIS A 186 38.62 17.03 -58.37
N ASN A 187 39.30 18.15 -58.57
CA ASN A 187 40.75 18.20 -58.66
C ASN A 187 41.34 18.60 -57.31
N LEU A 188 42.06 17.67 -56.69
CA LEU A 188 42.79 17.93 -55.46
C LEU A 188 44.24 18.32 -55.76
N ALA A 189 44.75 19.27 -54.99
CA ALA A 189 46.16 19.63 -55.00
C ALA A 189 46.60 19.98 -53.58
N VAL A 190 47.89 19.83 -53.30
CA VAL A 190 48.50 20.28 -52.05
C VAL A 190 49.65 21.22 -52.36
N ALA A 191 49.81 22.27 -51.54
CA ALA A 191 50.93 23.20 -51.69
C ALA A 191 51.58 23.48 -50.33
N LEU A 192 52.91 23.40 -50.30
CA LEU A 192 53.72 23.75 -49.14
C LEU A 192 54.92 24.57 -49.63
N PRO A 193 55.18 25.78 -49.08
CA PRO A 193 56.32 26.59 -49.49
C PRO A 193 57.64 25.84 -49.38
N GLY A 194 58.45 25.87 -50.45
CA GLY A 194 59.72 25.15 -50.54
C GLY A 194 59.60 23.67 -50.93
N TYR A 195 58.41 23.21 -51.32
CA TYR A 195 58.17 21.84 -51.78
C TYR A 195 57.34 21.83 -53.07
N VAL A 196 57.61 20.85 -53.93
CA VAL A 196 56.81 20.50 -55.12
C VAL A 196 56.00 19.24 -54.81
N ALA A 197 54.70 19.26 -55.11
CA ALA A 197 53.83 18.11 -54.95
C ALA A 197 53.85 17.23 -56.20
N ILE A 198 53.96 15.92 -56.03
CA ILE A 198 53.94 14.92 -57.09
C ILE A 198 52.82 13.92 -56.75
N PRO A 199 51.75 13.83 -57.55
CA PRO A 199 51.42 14.66 -58.71
C PRO A 199 51.01 16.10 -58.33
N ASP A 200 51.17 17.07 -59.24
CA ASP A 200 50.76 18.47 -59.04
C ASP A 200 49.25 18.60 -58.74
N LYS A 201 48.43 17.77 -59.40
CA LYS A 201 46.97 17.68 -59.24
C LYS A 201 46.52 16.23 -59.38
N GLN A 202 45.52 15.82 -58.61
CA GLN A 202 44.89 14.51 -58.69
C GLN A 202 43.38 14.66 -58.85
N GLU A 203 42.83 14.15 -59.97
CA GLU A 203 41.38 14.08 -60.18
C GLU A 203 40.81 12.90 -59.38
N ILE A 204 39.77 13.16 -58.60
CA ILE A 204 38.95 12.14 -57.93
C ILE A 204 37.51 12.23 -58.38
N GLN A 205 36.84 11.08 -58.45
CA GLN A 205 35.42 10.98 -58.71
C GLN A 205 34.71 10.68 -57.39
N VAL A 206 33.93 11.63 -56.88
CA VAL A 206 33.20 11.49 -55.62
C VAL A 206 31.77 11.05 -55.89
N ALA A 207 31.37 9.95 -55.26
CA ALA A 207 29.99 9.47 -55.25
C ALA A 207 29.29 9.79 -53.92
N ARG A 208 27.96 9.61 -53.87
CA ARG A 208 27.16 9.81 -52.66
C ARG A 208 27.59 8.84 -51.55
N LYS A 209 27.87 9.33 -50.34
CA LYS A 209 28.33 8.55 -49.17
C LYS A 209 29.66 7.83 -49.40
N ASP A 210 30.50 8.39 -50.25
CA ASP A 210 31.79 7.81 -50.57
C ASP A 210 32.86 8.16 -49.53
N THR A 211 33.82 7.25 -49.38
CA THR A 211 35.00 7.42 -48.52
C THR A 211 36.26 7.16 -49.35
N LEU A 212 37.00 8.23 -49.64
CA LEU A 212 38.19 8.17 -50.49
C LEU A 212 39.44 8.58 -49.72
N GLU A 213 40.59 8.04 -50.12
CA GLU A 213 41.90 8.44 -49.59
C GLU A 213 42.82 8.82 -50.75
N VAL A 214 43.46 9.97 -50.61
CA VAL A 214 44.33 10.58 -51.61
C VAL A 214 45.63 11.00 -50.95
N SER A 215 46.76 10.55 -51.49
CA SER A 215 48.08 10.84 -50.94
C SER A 215 48.97 11.55 -51.95
N PHE A 216 49.62 12.61 -51.51
CA PHE A 216 50.58 13.39 -52.28
C PHE A 216 52.00 13.21 -51.74
N GLU A 217 52.97 13.12 -52.65
CA GLU A 217 54.39 13.14 -52.29
C GLU A 217 54.95 14.54 -52.49
N LEU A 218 55.44 15.17 -51.42
CA LEU A 218 56.11 16.45 -51.48
C LEU A 218 57.62 16.25 -51.45
N THR A 219 58.30 16.74 -52.48
CA THR A 219 59.76 16.79 -52.56
C THR A 219 60.25 18.22 -52.37
N PRO A 220 61.37 18.46 -51.67
CA PRO A 220 61.89 19.82 -51.54
C PRO A 220 62.23 20.41 -52.90
N ASP A 221 61.81 21.65 -53.12
CA ASP A 221 62.10 22.40 -54.34
C ASP A 221 63.52 22.96 -54.26
N TYR A 222 64.48 22.23 -54.81
CA TYR A 222 65.87 22.67 -54.94
C TYR A 222 66.05 23.39 -56.29
N TRP A 223 65.87 24.71 -56.28
CA TRP A 223 66.32 25.59 -57.37
C TRP A 223 67.80 25.99 -57.19
#